data_AF-A0A519KJN3-F1
#
_entry.id   AF-A0A519KJN3-F1
#
_cell.length_a   1.000
_cell.length_b   1.000
_cell.length_c   1.000
_cell.angle_alpha   90.00
_cell.angle_beta   90.00
_cell.angle_gamma   90.00
#
_symmetry.space_group_name_H-M   'P 1'
#
loop_
_entity.id
_entity.type
_entity.pdbx_description
1 polymer ?
#
loop_
_entity_poly.entity_id
_entity_poly.type
_entity_poly.pdbx_seq_one_letter_code
_entity_poly.pdbx_strand_id
1 'polypeptide(L)'
;MITQETLSDTSFGSDLLIQALASSPSPTALYSGEDMIIRFANEGMLALWGKNASVIGKPLIEAIPELEGQPFLELLLGVWRSGKTYSVHEAPAKLIKDGVETLDYFDYEYKALTDQNNKTWCILNTALEVTARREFLEQIRQKEEIESALNEEMAATLEELTSTNEELSISIQQLDQSREYIRTIIEQAPVGIAMLKGPEHIIEIANPAILSIWGRVESEVVGQPHEAARPELRGQLVNQWLNEVYRSGKAKINTEFLVKLRDGDGLREAIVNSIYQPIFSDRGHITGVLIILEEITQQVLARRKNENDQAMLALAIDAGELATFYFQPGTNLFSGNNLLKSWFGLSSDENL
;
A
#
# COMPACT_ATOMS: atom_id res chain seq x y z
N MET A 1 -94.21 19.54 -19.82
CA MET A 1 -94.41 20.68 -18.92
C MET A 1 -93.08 20.93 -18.23
N ILE A 2 -92.47 22.08 -18.55
CA ILE A 2 -91.64 22.93 -17.66
C ILE A 2 -90.33 22.27 -17.17
N THR A 3 -89.11 22.71 -17.51
CA THR A 3 -88.63 23.89 -18.23
C THR A 3 -87.19 23.60 -18.67
N GLN A 4 -86.90 23.84 -19.95
CA GLN A 4 -85.54 24.15 -20.41
C GLN A 4 -85.14 25.45 -19.72
N GLU A 5 -84.26 25.37 -18.72
CA GLU A 5 -83.51 26.53 -18.27
C GLU A 5 -82.55 26.91 -19.40
N THR A 6 -82.93 27.99 -20.06
CA THR A 6 -82.10 28.83 -20.90
C THR A 6 -80.90 29.28 -20.07
N LEU A 7 -79.79 28.55 -20.18
CA LEU A 7 -78.47 29.11 -19.98
C LEU A 7 -78.33 30.21 -21.04
N SER A 8 -78.68 31.44 -20.63
CA SER A 8 -78.33 32.63 -21.35
C SER A 8 -76.82 32.58 -21.61
N ASP A 9 -76.46 32.59 -22.91
CA ASP A 9 -75.14 32.96 -23.39
C ASP A 9 -74.80 34.31 -22.75
N THR A 10 -74.18 34.27 -21.57
CA THR A 10 -73.39 35.37 -21.06
C THR A 10 -72.21 35.42 -21.99
N SER A 11 -72.39 36.19 -23.07
CA SER A 11 -71.40 36.53 -24.08
C SER A 11 -70.01 36.48 -23.42
N PHE A 12 -69.19 35.52 -23.84
CA PHE A 12 -67.79 35.42 -23.47
C PHE A 12 -67.10 36.70 -24.01
N GLY A 13 -67.24 37.79 -23.25
CA GLY A 13 -66.90 39.14 -23.68
C GLY A 13 -65.39 39.38 -23.60
N SER A 14 -64.93 40.43 -24.25
CA SER A 14 -63.53 40.88 -24.21
C SER A 14 -63.02 41.02 -22.76
N ASP A 15 -63.87 41.48 -21.86
CA ASP A 15 -63.50 41.79 -20.47
C ASP A 15 -63.19 40.52 -19.66
N LEU A 16 -63.90 39.41 -19.91
CA LEU A 16 -63.66 38.13 -19.24
C LEU A 16 -62.36 37.47 -19.75
N LEU A 17 -62.05 37.60 -21.04
CA LEU A 17 -60.79 37.12 -21.63
C LEU A 17 -59.58 37.93 -21.11
N ILE A 18 -59.72 39.25 -21.00
CA ILE A 18 -58.69 40.12 -20.41
C ILE A 18 -58.48 39.76 -18.94
N GLN A 19 -59.57 39.51 -18.18
CA GLN A 19 -59.47 39.09 -16.78
C GLN A 19 -58.79 37.72 -16.63
N ALA A 20 -59.03 36.78 -17.55
CA ALA A 20 -58.36 35.47 -17.56
C ALA A 20 -56.85 35.61 -17.86
N LEU A 21 -56.46 36.45 -18.84
CA LEU A 21 -55.06 36.74 -19.12
C LEU A 21 -54.38 37.49 -17.97
N ALA A 22 -55.10 38.41 -17.31
CA ALA A 22 -54.59 39.18 -16.17
C ALA A 22 -54.34 38.29 -14.95
N SER A 23 -55.23 37.31 -14.72
CA SER A 23 -55.12 36.34 -13.63
C SER A 23 -54.16 35.19 -13.93
N SER A 24 -53.59 35.12 -15.14
CA SER A 24 -52.64 34.06 -15.52
C SER A 24 -51.37 34.17 -14.68
N PRO A 25 -50.89 33.07 -14.07
CA PRO A 25 -49.65 33.08 -13.30
C PRO A 25 -48.39 33.23 -14.18
N SER A 26 -48.51 33.00 -15.49
CA SER A 26 -47.37 33.14 -16.42
C SER A 26 -47.26 34.58 -16.90
N PRO A 27 -46.08 35.22 -16.82
CA PRO A 27 -45.81 36.51 -17.44
C PRO A 27 -46.28 36.53 -18.89
N THR A 28 -47.28 37.37 -19.19
CA THR A 28 -47.94 37.44 -20.49
C THR A 28 -48.11 38.89 -20.94
N ALA A 29 -47.76 39.18 -22.20
CA ALA A 29 -48.01 40.47 -22.84
C ALA A 29 -48.59 40.31 -24.25
N LEU A 30 -49.30 41.35 -24.71
CA LEU A 30 -49.79 41.48 -26.07
C LEU A 30 -49.18 42.69 -26.74
N TYR A 31 -48.67 42.52 -27.96
CA TYR A 31 -48.12 43.60 -28.77
C TYR A 31 -48.94 43.80 -30.05
N SER A 32 -49.01 45.04 -30.52
CA SER A 32 -49.64 45.38 -31.80
C SER A 32 -48.85 46.41 -32.59
N GLY A 33 -48.91 46.30 -33.92
CA GLY A 33 -48.23 47.21 -34.85
C GLY A 33 -46.75 46.87 -35.01
N GLU A 34 -46.10 47.46 -36.01
CA GLU A 34 -44.66 47.27 -36.22
C GLU A 34 -43.82 47.91 -35.11
N ASP A 35 -44.35 48.94 -34.43
CA ASP A 35 -43.67 49.59 -33.30
C ASP A 35 -43.76 48.81 -31.98
N MET A 36 -44.31 47.58 -32.00
CA MET A 36 -44.51 46.71 -30.83
C MET A 36 -45.17 47.43 -29.66
N ILE A 37 -46.30 48.11 -29.92
CA ILE A 37 -47.03 48.83 -28.88
C ILE A 37 -47.60 47.82 -27.89
N ILE A 38 -47.28 48.01 -26.60
CA ILE A 38 -47.77 47.15 -25.51
C ILE A 38 -49.26 47.40 -25.33
N ARG A 39 -50.10 46.42 -25.67
CA ARG A 39 -51.56 46.50 -25.50
C ARG A 39 -52.03 45.91 -24.19
N PHE A 40 -51.30 44.94 -23.68
CA PHE A 40 -51.60 44.27 -22.43
C PHE A 40 -50.30 43.72 -21.84
N ALA A 41 -50.20 43.74 -20.52
CA ALA A 41 -49.19 43.04 -19.74
C ALA A 41 -49.83 42.68 -18.40
N ASN A 42 -49.81 41.39 -18.02
CA ASN A 42 -50.30 40.98 -16.71
C ASN A 42 -49.28 41.34 -15.61
N GLU A 43 -49.68 41.17 -14.34
CA GLU A 43 -48.80 41.48 -13.21
C GLU A 43 -47.48 40.71 -13.26
N GLY A 44 -47.50 39.44 -13.71
CA GLY A 44 -46.29 38.63 -13.88
C GLY A 44 -45.31 39.25 -14.88
N MET A 45 -45.78 39.77 -16.02
CA MET A 45 -44.91 40.41 -17.01
C MET A 45 -44.40 41.78 -16.56
N LEU A 46 -45.25 42.56 -15.89
CA LEU A 46 -44.84 43.84 -15.32
C LEU A 46 -43.76 43.66 -14.24
N ALA A 47 -43.92 42.66 -13.36
CA ALA A 47 -42.92 42.28 -12.37
C ALA A 47 -41.62 41.80 -13.02
N LEU A 48 -41.70 40.98 -14.08
CA LEU A 48 -40.54 40.50 -14.84
C LEU A 48 -39.75 41.67 -15.45
N TRP A 49 -40.43 42.68 -15.99
CA TRP A 49 -39.79 43.88 -16.54
C TRP A 49 -39.33 44.89 -15.48
N GLY A 50 -39.73 44.71 -14.21
CA GLY A 50 -39.50 45.71 -13.17
C GLY A 50 -40.21 47.05 -13.43
N LYS A 51 -41.33 47.04 -14.19
CA LYS A 51 -42.10 48.24 -14.53
C LYS A 51 -43.53 48.12 -13.98
N ASN A 52 -44.26 49.23 -14.01
CA ASN A 52 -45.69 49.27 -13.67
C ASN A 52 -46.54 49.46 -14.93
N ALA A 53 -47.87 49.49 -14.77
CA ALA A 53 -48.82 49.62 -15.88
C ALA A 53 -48.66 50.88 -16.76
N SER A 54 -47.81 51.85 -16.40
CA SER A 54 -47.49 53.03 -17.21
C SER A 54 -46.79 52.72 -18.56
N VAL A 55 -46.31 51.48 -18.73
CA VAL A 55 -45.74 51.00 -19.99
C VAL A 55 -46.80 50.65 -21.04
N ILE A 56 -48.04 50.40 -20.62
CA ILE A 56 -49.13 50.04 -21.53
C ILE A 56 -49.45 51.24 -22.43
N GLY A 57 -49.52 50.99 -23.73
CA GLY A 57 -49.75 51.99 -24.77
C GLY A 57 -48.48 52.60 -25.36
N LYS A 58 -47.30 52.31 -24.81
CA LYS A 58 -46.01 52.75 -25.36
C LYS A 58 -45.38 51.69 -26.27
N PRO A 59 -44.50 52.08 -27.21
CA PRO A 59 -43.60 51.16 -27.90
C PRO A 59 -42.76 50.35 -26.90
N LEU A 60 -42.56 49.06 -27.15
CA LEU A 60 -41.84 48.16 -26.24
C LEU A 60 -40.43 48.69 -25.88
N ILE A 61 -39.70 49.22 -26.86
CA ILE A 61 -38.34 49.72 -26.67
C ILE A 61 -38.27 51.02 -25.85
N GLU A 62 -39.34 51.84 -25.90
CA GLU A 62 -39.43 53.06 -25.09
C GLU A 62 -39.81 52.72 -23.64
N ALA A 63 -40.71 51.74 -23.48
CA ALA A 63 -41.13 51.24 -22.18
C ALA A 63 -40.00 50.49 -21.44
N ILE A 64 -39.16 49.78 -22.19
CA ILE A 64 -38.09 48.93 -21.69
C ILE A 64 -36.82 49.18 -22.52
N PRO A 65 -36.13 50.31 -22.30
CA PRO A 65 -34.88 50.63 -23.01
C PRO A 65 -33.79 49.58 -22.82
N GLU A 66 -33.86 48.79 -21.75
CA GLU A 66 -32.93 47.69 -21.44
C GLU A 66 -32.91 46.61 -22.53
N LEU A 67 -33.97 46.49 -23.34
CA LEU A 67 -34.04 45.57 -24.47
C LEU A 67 -33.29 46.08 -25.71
N GLU A 68 -32.80 47.32 -25.70
CA GLU A 68 -32.05 47.91 -26.82
C GLU A 68 -30.70 47.22 -27.01
N GLY A 69 -30.41 46.82 -28.26
CA GLY A 69 -29.23 46.02 -28.60
C GLY A 69 -29.36 44.51 -28.30
N GLN A 70 -30.48 44.05 -27.72
CA GLN A 70 -30.79 42.63 -27.55
C GLN A 70 -31.67 42.13 -28.73
N PRO A 71 -31.65 40.83 -29.07
CA PRO A 71 -32.30 40.31 -30.28
C PRO A 71 -33.83 40.31 -30.23
N PHE A 72 -34.45 40.60 -29.08
CA PHE A 72 -35.90 40.44 -28.87
C PHE A 72 -36.77 41.24 -29.84
N LEU A 73 -36.40 42.49 -30.14
CA LEU A 73 -37.17 43.35 -31.04
C LEU A 73 -37.14 42.82 -32.48
N GLU A 74 -35.97 42.38 -32.96
CA GLU A 74 -35.83 41.80 -34.29
C GLU A 74 -36.62 40.49 -34.43
N LEU A 75 -36.61 39.66 -33.37
CA LEU A 75 -37.40 38.43 -33.31
C LEU A 75 -38.91 38.72 -33.35
N LEU A 76 -39.39 39.68 -32.54
CA LEU A 76 -40.79 40.10 -32.53
C LEU A 76 -41.23 40.67 -33.88
N LEU A 77 -40.40 41.49 -34.53
CA LEU A 77 -40.64 42.00 -35.89
C LEU A 77 -40.67 40.86 -36.92
N GLY A 78 -39.78 39.88 -36.79
CA GLY A 78 -39.78 38.68 -37.62
C GLY A 78 -41.08 37.89 -37.49
N VAL A 79 -41.55 37.67 -36.26
CA VAL A 79 -42.85 37.03 -35.97
C VAL A 79 -44.00 37.86 -36.53
N TRP A 80 -43.99 39.18 -36.35
CA TRP A 80 -45.01 40.09 -36.87
C TRP A 80 -45.16 40.00 -38.39
N ARG A 81 -44.03 40.08 -39.11
CA ARG A 81 -43.99 40.06 -40.58
C ARG A 81 -44.27 38.69 -41.18
N SER A 82 -43.79 37.62 -40.53
CA SER A 82 -43.89 36.26 -41.06
C SER A 82 -45.17 35.53 -40.65
N GLY A 83 -45.80 35.92 -39.54
CA GLY A 83 -46.92 35.19 -38.94
C GLY A 83 -46.52 33.84 -38.32
N LYS A 84 -45.22 33.52 -38.20
CA LYS A 84 -44.73 32.27 -37.61
C LYS A 84 -44.37 32.48 -36.15
N THR A 85 -44.92 31.63 -35.28
CA THR A 85 -44.56 31.58 -33.85
C THR A 85 -43.06 31.31 -33.68
N TYR A 86 -42.43 32.05 -32.78
CA TYR A 86 -41.06 31.82 -32.33
C TYR A 86 -41.07 31.38 -30.88
N SER A 87 -40.30 30.36 -30.53
CA SER A 87 -40.17 29.87 -29.16
C SER A 87 -38.74 29.44 -28.92
N VAL A 88 -38.21 29.74 -27.73
CA VAL A 88 -36.86 29.39 -27.32
C VAL A 88 -36.84 29.04 -25.83
N HIS A 89 -35.98 28.11 -25.48
CA HIS A 89 -35.73 27.69 -24.10
C HIS A 89 -34.38 28.22 -23.61
N GLU A 90 -34.33 28.59 -22.33
CA GLU A 90 -33.14 29.03 -21.61
C GLU A 90 -32.36 30.15 -22.31
N ALA A 91 -33.07 31.11 -22.91
CA ALA A 91 -32.44 32.22 -23.60
C ALA A 91 -31.97 33.29 -22.58
N PRO A 92 -30.70 33.76 -22.68
CA PRO A 92 -30.21 34.82 -21.80
C PRO A 92 -30.88 36.15 -22.14
N ALA A 93 -31.32 36.86 -21.11
CA ALA A 93 -31.76 38.24 -21.21
C ALA A 93 -31.11 39.07 -20.10
N LYS A 94 -30.64 40.26 -20.45
CA LYS A 94 -30.20 41.25 -19.47
C LYS A 94 -31.39 42.16 -19.14
N LEU A 95 -31.79 42.19 -17.87
CA LEU A 95 -32.88 43.03 -17.40
C LEU A 95 -32.43 43.80 -16.16
N ILE A 96 -32.98 44.99 -15.96
CA ILE A 96 -32.74 45.75 -14.73
C ILE A 96 -33.88 45.44 -13.75
N LYS A 97 -33.58 44.66 -12.71
CA LYS A 97 -34.49 44.40 -11.58
C LYS A 97 -34.02 45.22 -10.38
N ASP A 98 -34.90 46.02 -9.80
CA ASP A 98 -34.60 46.89 -8.65
C ASP A 98 -33.37 47.80 -8.81
N GLY A 99 -33.10 48.25 -10.05
CA GLY A 99 -31.97 49.13 -10.37
C GLY A 99 -30.63 48.42 -10.59
N VAL A 100 -30.60 47.08 -10.53
CA VAL A 100 -29.41 46.26 -10.81
C VAL A 100 -29.62 45.48 -12.10
N GLU A 101 -28.65 45.53 -13.01
CA GLU A 101 -28.65 44.68 -14.21
C GLU A 101 -28.35 43.22 -13.81
N THR A 102 -29.30 42.31 -14.08
CA THR A 102 -29.17 40.87 -13.86
C THR A 102 -29.20 40.14 -15.20
N LEU A 103 -28.38 39.09 -15.33
CA LEU A 103 -28.43 38.16 -16.45
C LEU A 103 -29.29 36.96 -16.04
N ASP A 104 -30.51 36.91 -16.56
CA ASP A 104 -31.47 35.85 -16.27
C ASP A 104 -31.75 35.01 -17.52
N TYR A 105 -32.23 33.78 -17.31
CA TYR A 105 -32.58 32.87 -18.39
C TYR A 105 -34.08 32.68 -18.47
N PHE A 106 -34.62 32.79 -19.68
CA PHE A 106 -36.05 32.74 -19.92
C PHE A 106 -36.41 31.72 -20.98
N ASP A 107 -37.47 30.98 -20.70
CA ASP A 107 -38.26 30.30 -21.72
C ASP A 107 -39.31 31.29 -22.20
N TYR A 108 -39.30 31.64 -23.48
CA TYR A 108 -40.30 32.55 -24.02
C TYR A 108 -40.83 32.13 -25.38
N GLU A 109 -42.10 32.43 -25.60
CA GLU A 109 -42.82 32.19 -26.85
C GLU A 109 -43.46 33.48 -27.34
N TYR A 110 -43.16 33.85 -28.58
CA TYR A 110 -43.82 34.90 -29.34
C TYR A 110 -44.77 34.26 -30.35
N LYS A 111 -46.03 34.17 -29.98
CA LYS A 111 -47.09 33.57 -30.79
C LYS A 111 -47.77 34.64 -31.63
N ALA A 112 -47.63 34.52 -32.95
CA ALA A 112 -48.35 35.37 -33.88
C ALA A 112 -49.84 35.01 -33.88
N LEU A 113 -50.70 36.00 -33.62
CA LEU A 113 -52.14 35.91 -33.81
C LEU A 113 -52.48 36.57 -35.14
N THR A 114 -52.90 35.76 -36.12
CA THR A 114 -53.16 36.21 -37.49
C THR A 114 -54.65 36.34 -37.76
N ASP A 115 -55.00 37.25 -38.68
CA ASP A 115 -56.35 37.36 -39.21
C ASP A 115 -56.60 36.31 -40.31
N GLN A 116 -57.79 36.37 -40.92
CA GLN A 116 -58.22 35.51 -42.02
C GLN A 116 -57.36 35.63 -43.31
N ASN A 117 -56.49 36.64 -43.40
CA ASN A 117 -55.57 36.87 -44.52
C ASN A 117 -54.12 36.51 -44.16
N ASN A 118 -53.89 35.78 -43.06
CA ASN A 118 -52.57 35.48 -42.49
C ASN A 118 -51.75 36.72 -42.10
N LYS A 119 -52.38 37.87 -41.93
CA LYS A 119 -51.70 39.06 -41.43
C LYS A 119 -51.70 39.03 -39.90
N THR A 120 -50.53 39.10 -39.29
CA THR A 120 -50.42 39.20 -37.82
C THR A 120 -51.10 40.49 -37.36
N TRP A 121 -52.10 40.35 -36.49
CA TRP A 121 -52.80 41.49 -35.89
C TRP A 121 -52.37 41.71 -34.43
N CYS A 122 -51.82 40.68 -33.78
CA CYS A 122 -51.31 40.75 -32.42
C CYS A 122 -50.21 39.70 -32.21
N ILE A 123 -49.23 39.98 -31.35
CA ILE A 123 -48.29 38.97 -30.84
C ILE A 123 -48.60 38.73 -29.37
N LEU A 124 -48.85 37.47 -29.03
CA LEU A 124 -48.90 37.00 -27.66
C LEU A 124 -47.50 36.58 -27.23
N ASN A 125 -46.93 37.28 -26.26
CA ASN A 125 -45.67 36.95 -25.62
C ASN A 125 -45.94 36.28 -24.28
N THR A 126 -45.43 35.07 -24.10
CA THR A 126 -45.33 34.43 -22.78
C THR A 126 -43.86 34.27 -22.42
N ALA A 127 -43.50 34.56 -21.18
CA ALA A 127 -42.15 34.41 -20.67
C ALA A 127 -42.17 33.70 -19.31
N LEU A 128 -41.20 32.84 -19.07
CA LEU A 128 -40.98 32.16 -17.80
C LEU A 128 -39.51 32.23 -17.44
N GLU A 129 -39.21 32.78 -16.26
CA GLU A 129 -37.86 32.77 -15.72
C GLU A 129 -37.49 31.36 -15.26
N VAL A 130 -36.38 30.83 -15.78
CA VAL A 130 -35.90 29.48 -15.50
C VAL A 130 -34.49 29.47 -14.88
N THR A 131 -33.93 30.64 -14.54
CA THR A 131 -32.57 30.81 -13.98
C THR A 131 -32.30 29.85 -12.82
N ALA A 132 -33.10 29.90 -11.75
CA ALA A 132 -32.88 29.08 -10.55
C ALA A 132 -32.95 27.57 -10.82
N ARG A 133 -33.88 27.14 -11.69
CA ARG A 133 -34.01 25.73 -12.08
C ARG A 133 -32.78 25.27 -12.85
N ARG A 134 -32.31 26.08 -13.79
CA ARG A 134 -31.13 25.79 -14.60
C ARG A 134 -29.87 25.68 -13.74
N GLU A 135 -29.65 26.66 -12.87
CA GLU A 135 -28.50 26.65 -11.95
C GLU A 135 -28.49 25.41 -11.06
N PHE A 136 -29.66 24.99 -10.57
CA PHE A 136 -29.77 23.78 -9.77
C PHE A 136 -29.45 22.51 -10.56
N LEU A 137 -29.94 22.40 -11.81
CA LEU A 137 -29.63 21.26 -12.68
C LEU A 137 -28.15 21.20 -13.04
N GLU A 138 -27.53 22.35 -13.29
CA GLU A 138 -26.10 22.43 -13.55
C GLU A 138 -25.29 22.02 -12.32
N GLN A 139 -25.68 22.43 -11.12
CA GLN A 139 -25.04 21.99 -9.87
C GLN A 139 -25.16 20.48 -9.64
N ILE A 140 -26.32 19.89 -9.93
CA ILE A 140 -26.51 18.43 -9.86
C ILE A 140 -25.55 17.74 -10.81
N ARG A 141 -25.53 18.18 -12.07
CA ARG A 141 -24.69 17.57 -13.10
C ARG A 141 -23.21 17.64 -12.74
N GLN A 142 -22.74 18.79 -12.24
CA GLN A 142 -21.36 18.93 -11.76
C GLN A 142 -21.07 18.02 -10.57
N LYS A 143 -22.00 17.87 -9.63
CA LYS A 143 -21.82 16.94 -8.50
C LYS A 143 -21.76 15.49 -8.95
N GLU A 144 -22.62 15.07 -9.89
CA GLU A 144 -22.61 13.72 -10.45
C GLU A 144 -21.29 13.44 -11.19
N GLU A 145 -20.79 14.39 -11.97
CA GLU A 145 -19.50 14.27 -12.66
C GLU A 145 -18.33 14.14 -11.65
N ILE A 146 -18.33 14.95 -10.59
CA ILE A 146 -17.32 14.89 -9.51
C ILE A 146 -17.42 13.56 -8.74
N GLU A 147 -18.63 13.12 -8.40
CA GLU A 147 -18.86 11.86 -7.68
C GLU A 147 -18.41 10.66 -8.51
N SER A 148 -18.68 10.66 -9.82
CA SER A 148 -18.20 9.63 -10.73
C SER A 148 -16.67 9.59 -10.78
N ALA A 149 -16.02 10.74 -10.95
CA ALA A 149 -14.55 10.83 -10.98
C ALA A 149 -13.92 10.38 -9.65
N LEU A 150 -14.50 10.78 -8.51
CA LEU A 150 -14.04 10.37 -7.19
C LEU A 150 -14.20 8.86 -6.98
N ASN A 151 -15.30 8.28 -7.44
CA ASN A 151 -15.51 6.83 -7.35
C ASN A 151 -14.51 6.05 -8.21
N GLU A 152 -14.15 6.54 -9.40
CA GLU A 152 -13.11 5.94 -10.23
C GLU A 152 -11.73 6.03 -9.57
N GLU A 153 -11.36 7.20 -9.01
CA GLU A 153 -10.10 7.37 -8.27
C GLU A 153 -10.06 6.48 -7.02
N MET A 154 -11.17 6.38 -6.29
CA MET A 154 -11.29 5.50 -5.13
C MET A 154 -11.16 4.02 -5.52
N ALA A 155 -11.73 3.59 -6.64
CA ALA A 155 -11.59 2.22 -7.12
C ALA A 155 -10.13 1.90 -7.48
N ALA A 156 -9.44 2.81 -8.17
CA ALA A 156 -8.03 2.65 -8.53
C ALA A 156 -7.13 2.59 -7.28
N THR A 157 -7.32 3.49 -6.32
CA THR A 157 -6.53 3.49 -5.07
C THR A 157 -6.79 2.24 -4.22
N LEU A 158 -8.01 1.71 -4.21
CA LEU A 158 -8.32 0.44 -3.54
C LEU A 158 -7.61 -0.74 -4.21
N GLU A 159 -7.54 -0.77 -5.54
CA GLU A 159 -6.82 -1.81 -6.28
C GLU A 159 -5.32 -1.77 -5.97
N GLU A 160 -4.70 -0.58 -5.99
CA GLU A 160 -3.29 -0.39 -5.61
C GLU A 160 -3.02 -0.79 -4.14
N LEU A 161 -3.91 -0.40 -3.22
CA LEU A 161 -3.77 -0.73 -1.80
C LEU A 161 -3.93 -2.24 -1.54
N THR A 162 -4.78 -2.91 -2.32
CA THR A 162 -4.94 -4.36 -2.23
C THR A 162 -3.69 -5.07 -2.75
N SER A 163 -3.16 -4.66 -3.90
CA SER A 163 -1.92 -5.22 -4.48
C SER A 163 -0.73 -5.06 -3.53
N THR A 164 -0.54 -3.87 -2.95
CA THR A 164 0.57 -3.61 -2.03
C THR A 164 0.44 -4.40 -0.72
N ASN A 165 -0.78 -4.62 -0.22
CA ASN A 165 -1.01 -5.48 0.93
C ASN A 165 -0.70 -6.96 0.62
N GLU A 166 -1.03 -7.44 -0.57
CA GLU A 166 -0.69 -8.80 -1.00
C GLU A 166 0.83 -9.01 -1.09
N GLU A 167 1.55 -8.07 -1.71
CA GLU A 167 3.02 -8.09 -1.78
C GLU A 167 3.69 -8.06 -0.40
N LEU A 168 3.17 -7.23 0.51
CA LEU A 168 3.65 -7.15 1.88
C LEU A 168 3.42 -8.47 2.63
N SER A 169 2.25 -9.07 2.47
CA SER A 169 1.91 -10.36 3.08
C SER A 169 2.85 -11.47 2.62
N ILE A 170 3.12 -11.53 1.30
CA ILE A 170 4.09 -12.48 0.72
C ILE A 170 5.48 -12.25 1.30
N SER A 171 5.93 -11.00 1.40
CA SER A 171 7.25 -10.66 1.94
C SER A 171 7.40 -11.05 3.41
N ILE A 172 6.37 -10.82 4.23
CA ILE A 172 6.33 -11.26 5.64
C ILE A 172 6.44 -12.78 5.72
N GLN A 173 5.66 -13.50 4.91
CA GLN A 173 5.69 -14.96 4.88
C GLN A 173 7.08 -15.50 4.47
N GLN A 174 7.73 -14.88 3.49
CA GLN A 174 9.09 -15.26 3.08
C GLN A 174 10.13 -15.02 4.19
N LEU A 175 10.01 -13.90 4.92
CA LEU A 175 10.88 -13.62 6.06
C LEU A 175 10.69 -14.63 7.19
N ASP A 176 9.45 -15.00 7.49
CA ASP A 176 9.14 -16.01 8.51
C ASP A 176 9.66 -17.39 8.10
N GLN A 177 9.45 -17.79 6.84
CA GLN A 177 10.02 -19.05 6.32
C GLN A 177 11.55 -19.06 6.37
N SER A 178 12.20 -17.96 5.98
CA SER A 178 13.67 -17.86 6.06
C SER A 178 14.17 -17.92 7.50
N ARG A 179 13.48 -17.29 8.45
CA ARG A 179 13.82 -17.33 9.87
C ARG A 179 13.69 -18.74 10.43
N GLU A 180 12.57 -19.41 10.20
CA GLU A 180 12.34 -20.79 10.65
C GLU A 180 13.32 -21.77 10.02
N TYR A 181 13.66 -21.58 8.74
CA TYR A 181 14.67 -22.38 8.07
C TYR A 181 16.06 -22.24 8.72
N ILE A 182 16.52 -21.01 8.97
CA ILE A 182 17.80 -20.75 9.67
C ILE A 182 17.78 -21.35 11.08
N ARG A 183 16.68 -21.16 11.81
CA ARG A 183 16.51 -21.73 13.15
C ARG A 183 16.63 -23.25 13.13
N THR A 184 15.95 -23.90 12.18
CA THR A 184 15.98 -25.36 12.01
C THR A 184 17.40 -25.85 11.73
N ILE A 185 18.16 -25.17 10.85
CA ILE A 185 19.55 -25.54 10.57
C ILE A 185 20.41 -25.47 11.83
N ILE A 186 20.28 -24.40 12.63
CA ILE A 186 21.07 -24.23 13.85
C ILE A 186 20.70 -25.29 14.89
N GLU A 187 19.40 -25.55 15.09
CA GLU A 187 18.89 -26.53 16.05
C GLU A 187 19.31 -27.97 15.71
N GLN A 188 19.35 -28.34 14.42
CA GLN A 188 19.72 -29.68 13.96
C GLN A 188 21.23 -29.88 13.74
N ALA A 189 22.05 -28.83 13.88
CA ALA A 189 23.48 -28.92 13.64
C ALA A 189 24.14 -29.92 14.61
N PRO A 190 24.98 -30.85 14.12
CA PRO A 190 25.66 -31.84 14.96
C PRO A 190 26.82 -31.25 15.79
N VAL A 191 27.14 -29.97 15.58
CA VAL A 191 28.16 -29.21 16.29
C VAL A 191 27.49 -28.19 17.22
N GLY A 192 28.17 -27.87 18.32
CA GLY A 192 27.69 -26.83 19.23
C GLY A 192 27.78 -25.45 18.58
N ILE A 193 26.64 -24.76 18.49
CA ILE A 193 26.56 -23.39 17.95
C ILE A 193 25.98 -22.48 19.02
N ALA A 194 26.65 -21.35 19.28
CA ALA A 194 26.08 -20.25 20.04
C ALA A 194 26.37 -18.91 19.38
N MET A 195 25.46 -17.96 19.56
CA MET A 195 25.62 -16.58 19.10
C MET A 195 25.56 -15.64 20.29
N LEU A 196 26.58 -14.80 20.43
CA LEU A 196 26.70 -13.82 21.49
C LEU A 196 26.49 -12.42 20.91
N LYS A 197 25.71 -11.59 21.59
CA LYS A 197 25.35 -10.24 21.16
C LYS A 197 26.04 -9.17 22.01
N GLY A 198 26.57 -8.16 21.32
CA GLY A 198 27.13 -6.97 21.92
C GLY A 198 28.42 -7.20 22.72
N PRO A 199 28.96 -6.12 23.34
CA PRO A 199 30.22 -6.18 24.08
C PRO A 199 30.12 -6.96 25.40
N GLU A 200 28.91 -7.14 25.93
CA GLU A 200 28.65 -7.94 27.14
C GLU A 200 28.51 -9.44 26.85
N HIS A 201 28.57 -9.83 25.57
CA HIS A 201 28.46 -11.22 25.13
C HIS A 201 27.20 -11.91 25.65
N ILE A 202 26.04 -11.26 25.48
CA ILE A 202 24.75 -11.82 25.86
C ILE A 202 24.43 -12.99 24.94
N ILE A 203 24.13 -14.16 25.50
CA ILE A 203 23.81 -15.36 24.70
C ILE A 203 22.44 -15.15 24.05
N GLU A 204 22.40 -15.06 22.72
CA GLU A 204 21.16 -14.88 21.94
C GLU A 204 20.66 -16.22 21.38
N ILE A 205 21.58 -17.10 20.96
CA ILE A 205 21.26 -18.43 20.44
C ILE A 205 22.22 -19.42 21.09
N ALA A 206 21.71 -20.59 21.49
CA ALA A 206 22.49 -21.75 21.89
C ALA A 206 21.75 -23.02 21.46
N ASN A 207 22.33 -23.78 20.53
CA ASN A 207 21.68 -24.98 20.01
C ASN A 207 21.78 -26.18 20.98
N PRO A 208 20.98 -27.24 20.79
CA PRO A 208 20.99 -28.40 21.69
C PRO A 208 22.39 -29.04 21.87
N ALA A 209 23.20 -29.09 20.82
CA ALA A 209 24.55 -29.65 20.88
C ALA A 209 25.46 -28.85 21.83
N ILE A 210 25.44 -27.51 21.77
CA ILE A 210 26.27 -26.69 22.65
C ILE A 210 25.78 -26.71 24.09
N LEU A 211 24.46 -26.74 24.29
CA LEU A 211 23.83 -26.87 25.61
C LEU A 211 24.21 -28.19 26.28
N SER A 212 24.23 -29.29 25.51
CA SER A 212 24.69 -30.59 25.99
C SER A 212 26.17 -30.57 26.40
N ILE A 213 27.04 -29.95 25.59
CA ILE A 213 28.47 -29.79 25.93
C ILE A 213 28.63 -28.94 27.20
N TRP A 214 27.83 -27.88 27.35
CA TRP A 214 27.86 -26.99 28.51
C TRP A 214 27.24 -27.59 29.78
N GLY A 215 26.44 -28.68 29.64
CA GLY A 215 25.70 -29.27 30.75
C GLY A 215 24.63 -28.32 31.32
N ARG A 216 23.93 -27.57 30.44
CA ARG A 216 22.92 -26.57 30.80
C ARG A 216 21.70 -26.66 29.89
N VAL A 217 20.58 -26.09 30.33
CA VAL A 217 19.37 -25.95 29.51
C VAL A 217 19.25 -24.53 28.97
N GLU A 218 18.54 -24.37 27.86
CA GLU A 218 18.40 -23.09 27.14
C GLU A 218 17.93 -21.94 28.07
N SER A 219 16.92 -22.21 28.90
CA SER A 219 16.33 -21.22 29.82
C SER A 219 17.29 -20.71 30.90
N GLU A 220 18.40 -21.40 31.15
CA GLU A 220 19.42 -20.96 32.11
C GLU A 220 20.44 -19.99 31.48
N VAL A 221 20.60 -20.04 30.16
CA VAL A 221 21.74 -19.38 29.49
C VAL A 221 21.31 -18.29 28.52
N VAL A 222 20.20 -18.46 27.81
CA VAL A 222 19.74 -17.47 26.82
C VAL A 222 19.32 -16.18 27.52
N GLY A 223 19.75 -15.04 26.97
CA GLY A 223 19.54 -13.71 27.53
C GLY A 223 20.50 -13.32 28.65
N GLN A 224 21.38 -14.23 29.10
CA GLN A 224 22.38 -13.95 30.12
C GLN A 224 23.74 -13.64 29.49
N PRO A 225 24.58 -12.79 30.13
CA PRO A 225 25.98 -12.64 29.76
C PRO A 225 26.70 -13.98 29.83
N HIS A 226 27.51 -14.31 28.83
CA HIS A 226 28.21 -15.60 28.75
C HIS A 226 29.02 -15.93 30.01
N GLU A 227 29.69 -14.93 30.60
CA GLU A 227 30.45 -15.11 31.84
C GLU A 227 29.58 -15.33 33.08
N ALA A 228 28.37 -14.76 33.11
CA ALA A 228 27.43 -14.93 34.22
C ALA A 228 26.73 -16.30 34.14
N ALA A 229 26.33 -16.71 32.93
CA ALA A 229 25.73 -18.02 32.68
C ALA A 229 26.71 -19.17 32.92
N ARG A 230 28.01 -18.92 32.74
CA ARG A 230 29.07 -19.94 32.81
C ARG A 230 30.21 -19.55 33.76
N PRO A 231 29.93 -19.48 35.09
CA PRO A 231 30.92 -19.09 36.08
C PRO A 231 32.12 -20.05 36.14
N GLU A 232 31.97 -21.30 35.69
CA GLU A 232 33.06 -22.28 35.58
C GLU A 232 34.20 -21.84 34.65
N LEU A 233 33.93 -20.90 33.73
CA LEU A 233 34.93 -20.36 32.82
C LEU A 233 35.76 -19.22 33.42
N ARG A 234 35.44 -18.74 34.63
CA ARG A 234 36.24 -17.70 35.29
C ARG A 234 37.67 -18.19 35.50
N GLY A 235 38.63 -17.42 35.02
CA GLY A 235 40.05 -17.77 35.04
C GLY A 235 40.52 -18.66 33.88
N GLN A 236 39.62 -19.08 32.98
CA GLN A 236 39.99 -19.74 31.73
C GLN A 236 40.12 -18.73 30.57
N LEU A 237 40.84 -19.11 29.51
CA LEU A 237 41.15 -18.20 28.37
C LEU A 237 39.94 -17.87 27.48
N VAL A 238 38.83 -18.59 27.61
CA VAL A 238 37.65 -18.47 26.74
C VAL A 238 37.09 -17.04 26.72
N ASN A 239 36.88 -16.42 27.88
CA ASN A 239 36.34 -15.05 27.95
C ASN A 239 37.32 -14.02 27.40
N GLN A 240 38.63 -14.26 27.50
CA GLN A 240 39.65 -13.38 26.91
C GLN A 240 39.59 -13.42 25.40
N TRP A 241 39.48 -14.61 24.79
CA TRP A 241 39.33 -14.76 23.34
C TRP A 241 38.06 -14.13 22.81
N LEU A 242 36.91 -14.29 23.51
CA LEU A 242 35.66 -13.62 23.11
C LEU A 242 35.83 -12.10 23.07
N ASN A 243 36.42 -11.51 24.11
CA ASN A 243 36.73 -10.08 24.17
C ASN A 243 37.71 -9.65 23.06
N GLU A 244 38.74 -10.44 22.78
CA GLU A 244 39.71 -10.15 21.73
C GLU A 244 39.05 -10.19 20.34
N VAL A 245 38.23 -11.20 20.06
CA VAL A 245 37.50 -11.34 18.79
C VAL A 245 36.53 -10.18 18.60
N TYR A 246 35.75 -9.83 19.63
CA TYR A 246 34.80 -8.71 19.57
C TYR A 246 35.48 -7.35 19.38
N ARG A 247 36.67 -7.15 19.95
CA ARG A 247 37.41 -5.87 19.81
C ARG A 247 38.23 -5.79 18.53
N SER A 248 38.87 -6.88 18.13
CA SER A 248 39.81 -6.90 17.00
C SER A 248 39.13 -7.17 15.65
N GLY A 249 37.95 -7.79 15.66
CA GLY A 249 37.28 -8.26 14.44
C GLY A 249 38.02 -9.40 13.74
N LYS A 250 38.97 -10.07 14.42
CA LYS A 250 39.69 -11.22 13.88
C LYS A 250 39.18 -12.51 14.51
N ALA A 251 38.90 -13.50 13.67
CA ALA A 251 38.47 -14.82 14.13
C ALA A 251 39.58 -15.52 14.93
N LYS A 252 39.19 -16.29 15.94
CA LYS A 252 40.09 -17.13 16.75
C LYS A 252 39.69 -18.59 16.58
N ILE A 253 40.67 -19.42 16.23
CA ILE A 253 40.50 -20.87 16.10
C ILE A 253 41.41 -21.53 17.13
N ASN A 254 40.87 -22.45 17.91
CA ASN A 254 41.65 -23.31 18.82
C ASN A 254 41.37 -24.77 18.49
N THR A 255 42.43 -25.58 18.46
CA THR A 255 42.39 -27.00 18.13
C THR A 255 42.86 -27.80 19.34
N GLU A 256 42.15 -28.88 19.68
CA GLU A 256 42.50 -29.78 20.78
C GLU A 256 42.80 -29.05 22.12
N PHE A 257 42.04 -28.01 22.43
CA PHE A 257 42.22 -27.22 23.64
C PHE A 257 41.51 -27.87 24.84
N LEU A 258 42.20 -27.93 25.99
CA LEU A 258 41.66 -28.46 27.24
C LEU A 258 40.87 -27.39 27.99
N VAL A 259 39.58 -27.64 28.20
CA VAL A 259 38.65 -26.74 28.92
C VAL A 259 38.01 -27.48 30.08
N LYS A 260 37.76 -26.77 31.19
CA LYS A 260 36.96 -27.31 32.30
C LYS A 260 35.51 -26.89 32.15
N LEU A 261 34.63 -27.87 31.98
CA LEU A 261 33.19 -27.70 31.78
C LEU A 261 32.42 -28.25 32.98
N ARG A 262 31.19 -27.78 33.16
CA ARG A 262 30.29 -28.31 34.18
C ARG A 262 29.93 -29.77 33.89
N ASP A 263 29.89 -30.58 34.93
CA ASP A 263 29.41 -31.96 34.91
C ASP A 263 28.66 -32.27 36.21
N GLY A 264 27.33 -32.17 36.18
CA GLY A 264 26.51 -32.22 37.39
C GLY A 264 26.88 -31.13 38.40
N ASP A 265 27.34 -31.55 39.58
CA ASP A 265 27.82 -30.69 40.67
C ASP A 265 29.34 -30.40 40.59
N GLY A 266 30.04 -31.00 39.62
CA GLY A 266 31.50 -30.91 39.47
C GLY A 266 31.96 -30.24 38.17
N LEU A 267 33.27 -30.29 37.96
CA LEU A 267 33.92 -29.89 36.72
C LEU A 267 34.59 -31.10 36.08
N ARG A 268 34.42 -31.28 34.77
CA ARG A 268 35.13 -32.26 33.97
C ARG A 268 36.07 -31.58 32.99
N GLU A 269 37.17 -32.24 32.66
CA GLU A 269 38.05 -31.81 31.59
C GLU A 269 37.53 -32.33 30.24
N ALA A 270 37.41 -31.43 29.27
CA ALA A 270 36.99 -31.74 27.91
C ALA A 270 38.04 -31.19 26.93
N ILE A 271 38.28 -31.93 25.85
CA ILE A 271 39.13 -31.49 24.75
C ILE A 271 38.22 -31.02 23.63
N VAL A 272 38.35 -29.75 23.25
CA VAL A 272 37.44 -29.11 22.30
C VAL A 272 38.18 -28.44 21.14
N ASN A 273 37.55 -28.49 19.97
CA ASN A 273 37.82 -27.57 18.87
C ASN A 273 36.84 -26.41 18.99
N SER A 274 37.34 -25.18 18.90
CA SER A 274 36.51 -23.98 19.00
C SER A 274 36.87 -22.97 17.93
N ILE A 275 35.85 -22.38 17.33
CA ILE A 275 35.93 -21.28 16.39
C ILE A 275 35.10 -20.13 16.95
N TYR A 276 35.73 -18.97 17.10
CA TYR A 276 35.12 -17.72 17.51
C TYR A 276 35.19 -16.75 16.34
N GLN A 277 34.05 -16.43 15.75
CA GLN A 277 33.97 -15.60 14.55
C GLN A 277 33.17 -14.32 14.84
N PRO A 278 33.69 -13.13 14.51
CA PRO A 278 32.96 -11.88 14.71
C PRO A 278 31.82 -11.77 13.71
N ILE A 279 30.68 -11.27 14.18
CA ILE A 279 29.52 -10.97 13.35
C ILE A 279 29.52 -9.47 13.08
N PHE A 280 29.38 -9.08 11.81
CA PHE A 280 29.38 -7.69 11.39
C PHE A 280 27.97 -7.23 11.00
N SER A 281 27.65 -5.97 11.30
CA SER A 281 26.51 -5.30 10.71
C SER A 281 26.75 -4.94 9.24
N ASP A 282 25.68 -4.56 8.55
CA ASP A 282 25.68 -3.90 7.24
C ASP A 282 26.65 -2.69 7.15
N ARG A 283 26.84 -1.99 8.28
CA ARG A 283 27.74 -0.84 8.41
C ARG A 283 29.17 -1.22 8.84
N GLY A 284 29.52 -2.51 8.85
CA GLY A 284 30.87 -3.00 9.18
C GLY A 284 31.24 -2.97 10.66
N HIS A 285 30.29 -2.72 11.57
CA HIS A 285 30.54 -2.74 13.01
C HIS A 285 30.34 -4.15 13.58
N ILE A 286 31.12 -4.53 14.59
CA ILE A 286 30.99 -5.86 15.20
C ILE A 286 29.76 -5.87 16.13
N THR A 287 28.77 -6.68 15.79
CA THR A 287 27.50 -6.81 16.51
C THR A 287 27.51 -7.97 17.51
N GLY A 288 28.41 -8.93 17.33
CA GLY A 288 28.45 -10.13 18.16
C GLY A 288 29.58 -11.09 17.81
N VAL A 289 29.54 -12.28 18.41
CA VAL A 289 30.49 -13.37 18.17
C VAL A 289 29.72 -14.69 18.00
N LEU A 290 29.97 -15.37 16.88
CA LEU A 290 29.53 -16.74 16.62
C LEU A 290 30.56 -17.71 17.23
N ILE A 291 30.07 -18.67 18.01
CA ILE A 291 30.85 -19.78 18.55
C ILE A 291 30.43 -21.05 17.82
N ILE A 292 31.42 -21.76 17.28
CA ILE A 292 31.26 -23.16 16.86
C ILE A 292 32.18 -23.99 17.75
N LEU A 293 31.62 -25.00 18.41
CA LEU A 293 32.28 -25.82 19.41
C LEU A 293 32.02 -27.30 19.11
N GLU A 294 33.10 -28.07 19.03
CA GLU A 294 33.04 -29.51 18.92
C GLU A 294 33.83 -30.13 20.05
N GLU A 295 33.22 -31.06 20.79
CA GLU A 295 33.93 -31.86 21.78
C GLU A 295 34.53 -33.10 21.13
N ILE A 296 35.85 -33.20 21.20
CA ILE A 296 36.64 -34.27 20.58
C ILE A 296 37.36 -35.14 21.61
N THR A 297 36.94 -35.07 22.88
CA THR A 297 37.55 -35.81 24.00
C THR A 297 37.67 -37.30 23.70
N GLN A 298 36.59 -37.95 23.29
CA GLN A 298 36.59 -39.39 22.98
C GLN A 298 37.49 -39.74 21.79
N GLN A 299 37.53 -38.86 20.77
CA GLN A 299 38.35 -39.06 19.58
C GLN A 299 39.84 -39.00 19.93
N VAL A 300 40.24 -38.01 20.74
CA VAL A 300 41.63 -37.87 21.19
C VAL A 300 42.04 -38.99 22.14
N LEU A 301 41.16 -39.41 23.06
CA LEU A 301 41.42 -40.54 23.95
C LEU A 301 41.58 -41.85 23.18
N ALA A 302 40.72 -42.11 22.19
CA ALA A 302 40.83 -43.29 21.32
C ALA A 302 42.13 -43.27 20.52
N ARG A 303 42.51 -42.11 19.97
CA ARG A 303 43.78 -41.93 19.26
C ARG A 303 44.98 -42.24 20.16
N ARG A 304 45.03 -41.65 21.35
CA ARG A 304 46.10 -41.88 22.34
C ARG A 304 46.17 -43.34 22.80
N LYS A 305 45.01 -44.00 23.00
CA LYS A 305 44.97 -45.41 23.36
C LYS A 305 45.58 -46.28 22.25
N ASN A 306 45.18 -46.04 21.00
CA ASN A 306 45.75 -46.78 19.85
C ASN A 306 47.25 -46.57 19.71
N GLU A 307 47.74 -45.34 19.86
CA GLU A 307 49.17 -45.01 19.83
C GLU A 307 49.93 -45.76 20.94
N ASN A 308 49.37 -45.79 22.16
CA ASN A 308 49.97 -46.48 23.30
C ASN A 308 49.97 -48.02 23.11
N ASP A 309 48.87 -48.58 22.60
CA ASP A 309 48.75 -50.01 22.32
C ASP A 309 49.77 -50.44 21.23
N GLN A 310 49.96 -49.61 20.18
CA GLN A 310 50.99 -49.84 19.16
C GLN A 310 52.41 -49.77 19.74
N ALA A 311 52.70 -48.77 20.57
CA ALA A 311 54.01 -48.65 21.21
C ALA A 311 54.31 -49.84 22.13
N MET A 312 53.32 -50.30 22.89
CA MET A 312 53.46 -51.46 23.77
C MET A 312 53.67 -52.76 22.99
N LEU A 313 52.96 -52.96 21.87
CA LEU A 313 53.18 -54.11 20.99
C LEU A 313 54.59 -54.09 20.37
N ALA A 314 55.08 -52.93 19.95
CA ALA A 314 56.44 -52.80 19.43
C ALA A 314 57.49 -53.18 20.48
N LEU A 315 57.34 -52.69 21.72
CA LEU A 315 58.20 -53.05 22.85
C LEU A 315 58.14 -54.55 23.20
N ALA A 316 56.96 -55.17 23.13
CA ALA A 316 56.80 -56.59 23.40
C ALA A 316 57.47 -57.47 22.33
N ILE A 317 57.38 -57.09 21.05
CA ILE A 317 58.07 -57.76 19.94
C ILE A 317 59.60 -57.69 20.14
N ASP A 318 60.11 -56.52 20.50
CA ASP A 318 61.54 -56.30 20.73
C ASP A 318 62.06 -57.06 21.96
N ALA A 319 61.38 -56.92 23.11
CA ALA A 319 61.76 -57.60 24.35
C ALA A 319 61.60 -59.12 24.28
N GLY A 320 60.66 -59.61 23.47
CA GLY A 320 60.49 -61.05 23.21
C GLY A 320 61.47 -61.63 22.20
N GLU A 321 62.36 -60.81 21.62
CA GLU A 321 63.27 -61.18 20.53
C GLU A 321 62.54 -61.90 19.38
N LEU A 322 61.33 -61.43 19.05
CA LEU A 322 60.48 -62.06 18.04
C LEU A 322 60.77 -61.49 16.65
N ALA A 323 61.08 -62.35 15.69
CA ALA A 323 61.11 -62.00 14.29
C ALA A 323 59.67 -61.99 13.73
N THR A 324 59.24 -60.88 13.14
CA THR A 324 57.89 -60.71 12.60
C THR A 324 57.92 -60.36 11.11
N PHE A 325 56.93 -60.86 10.38
CA PHE A 325 56.75 -60.56 8.96
C PHE A 325 55.29 -60.23 8.65
N TYR A 326 55.10 -59.42 7.62
CA TYR A 326 53.84 -59.06 7.01
C TYR A 326 53.94 -59.36 5.52
N PHE A 327 52.98 -60.11 4.98
CA PHE A 327 52.89 -60.39 3.55
C PHE A 327 51.50 -60.04 3.03
N GLN A 328 51.43 -59.15 2.04
CA GLN A 328 50.20 -58.79 1.34
C GLN A 328 50.20 -59.37 -0.07
N PRO A 329 49.41 -60.43 -0.34
CA PRO A 329 49.43 -61.13 -1.62
C PRO A 329 49.03 -60.27 -2.82
N GLY A 330 48.12 -59.30 -2.65
CA GLY A 330 47.59 -58.48 -3.75
C GLY A 330 48.58 -57.46 -4.32
N THR A 331 49.56 -57.03 -3.53
CA THR A 331 50.61 -56.08 -3.95
C THR A 331 51.98 -56.73 -4.01
N ASN A 332 52.07 -58.01 -3.67
CA ASN A 332 53.30 -58.75 -3.42
C ASN A 332 54.26 -58.01 -2.46
N LEU A 333 53.71 -57.25 -1.51
CA LEU A 333 54.46 -56.51 -0.51
C LEU A 333 54.80 -57.46 0.64
N PHE A 334 56.09 -57.75 0.80
CA PHE A 334 56.65 -58.40 1.97
C PHE A 334 57.37 -57.34 2.82
N SER A 335 57.24 -57.43 4.14
CA SER A 335 57.94 -56.55 5.07
C SER A 335 58.19 -57.29 6.37
N GLY A 336 59.38 -57.12 6.95
CA GLY A 336 59.76 -57.77 8.21
C GLY A 336 60.43 -56.78 9.15
N ASN A 337 60.41 -57.10 10.45
CA ASN A 337 61.13 -56.30 11.44
C ASN A 337 62.65 -56.50 11.32
N ASN A 338 63.43 -55.60 11.95
CA ASN A 338 64.90 -55.61 11.86
C ASN A 338 65.54 -56.94 12.29
N LEU A 339 64.95 -57.63 13.27
CA LEU A 339 65.44 -58.93 13.72
C LEU A 339 65.32 -60.00 12.62
N LEU A 340 64.17 -60.06 11.92
CA LEU A 340 64.03 -60.96 10.76
C LEU A 340 65.04 -60.62 9.66
N LYS A 341 65.24 -59.33 9.35
CA LYS A 341 66.25 -58.91 8.36
C LYS A 341 67.65 -59.38 8.72
N SER A 342 68.01 -59.35 10.00
CA SER A 342 69.31 -59.84 10.49
C SER A 342 69.51 -61.35 10.27
N TRP A 343 68.45 -62.15 10.36
CA TRP A 343 68.52 -63.59 10.07
C TRP A 343 68.86 -63.88 8.60
N PHE A 344 68.49 -62.98 7.70
CA PHE A 344 68.81 -63.05 6.27
C PHE A 344 70.07 -62.24 5.90
N GLY A 345 70.77 -61.67 6.87
CA GLY A 345 72.02 -60.91 6.66
C GLY A 345 71.83 -59.55 5.98
N LEU A 346 70.62 -58.99 6.01
CA LEU A 346 70.31 -57.69 5.41
C LEU A 346 70.46 -56.56 6.42
N SER A 347 70.89 -55.40 5.94
CA SER A 347 70.96 -54.18 6.75
C SER A 347 69.57 -53.61 7.05
N SER A 348 69.45 -52.80 8.11
CA SER A 348 68.16 -52.21 8.53
C SER A 348 67.47 -51.38 7.43
N ASP A 349 68.27 -50.81 6.53
CA ASP A 349 67.83 -49.96 5.41
C ASP A 349 67.56 -50.73 4.10
N GLU A 350 67.90 -52.02 4.04
CA GLU A 350 67.57 -52.88 2.90
C GLU A 350 66.14 -53.41 3.05
N ASN A 351 65.34 -53.26 1.99
CA ASN A 351 64.03 -53.89 1.89
C ASN A 351 64.19 -55.39 1.64
N LEU A 352 63.29 -56.18 2.20
CA LEU A 352 63.16 -57.61 1.94
C LEU A 352 61.95 -57.86 1.05
#